data_AF-A0A316SEL1-F1
#
_entry.id   AF-A0A316SEL1-F1
#
_cell.length_a   1.000
_cell.length_b   1.000
_cell.length_c   1.000
_cell.angle_alpha   90.00
_cell.angle_beta   90.00
_cell.angle_gamma   90.00
#
_symmetry.space_group_name_H-M   'P 1'
#
loop_
_entity.id
_entity.type
_entity.pdbx_description
1 polymer ?
#
loop_
_entity_poly.entity_id
_entity_poly.type
_entity_poly.pdbx_seq_one_letter_code
_entity_poly.pdbx_strand_id
1 'polypeptide(L)'
;MGFNRSAILVADRGYGSVKNIHHLYQDNQSFLLNMRTSFSICKNLIVKNLNALLDDCNYSLSLSQSVVTEKLKWSYPLNCNTNTKRARLMGDMYVHIYLNHELRNSAEDTLRSTLAKLLDKKKTDEKSLTQEEKDFLEKYTSTDDNGGIFVSSTAKFEYMLGKGVRVLVSDIISDPVEADRAYRERNEIELGFRKLKDFTGARRLHISSSKTLTGKIFVHFLACSILCMLRCKIDKAKDEGKSLPYDSTVKMLSALSNITQTIFPDGGYFSEVVSKKKDLLKALDIELPESEMNVVYEEDENAQKAEDYVDD
;
A
#
# COMPACT_ATOMS: atom_id res chain seq x y z
N MET A 1 -10.57 -13.57 -15.79
CA MET A 1 -9.65 -14.11 -14.77
C MET A 1 -9.98 -13.40 -13.46
N GLY A 2 -11.00 -13.86 -12.73
CA GLY A 2 -11.32 -13.35 -11.40
C GLY A 2 -10.85 -14.35 -10.37
N PHE A 3 -10.28 -13.90 -9.24
CA PHE A 3 -9.81 -14.81 -8.19
C PHE A 3 -10.97 -15.42 -7.35
N ASN A 4 -12.23 -15.33 -7.80
CA ASN A 4 -13.42 -15.86 -7.10
C ASN A 4 -13.40 -15.55 -5.59
N ARG A 5 -13.14 -14.30 -5.24
CA ARG A 5 -13.04 -13.82 -3.84
C ARG A 5 -12.01 -14.52 -2.93
N SER A 6 -11.06 -15.27 -3.48
CA SER A 6 -9.98 -15.89 -2.68
C SER A 6 -8.92 -14.89 -2.20
N ALA A 7 -8.88 -13.70 -2.79
CA ALA A 7 -7.96 -12.63 -2.41
C ALA A 7 -8.67 -11.27 -2.46
N ILE A 8 -8.26 -10.34 -1.60
CA ILE A 8 -8.76 -8.96 -1.55
C ILE A 8 -7.78 -8.05 -2.28
N LEU A 9 -8.26 -7.35 -3.31
CA LEU A 9 -7.47 -6.34 -4.01
C LEU A 9 -7.43 -5.05 -3.18
N VAL A 10 -6.26 -4.71 -2.65
CA VAL A 10 -6.05 -3.45 -1.92
C VAL A 10 -5.36 -2.43 -2.84
N ALA A 11 -6.02 -1.29 -3.13
CA ALA A 11 -5.48 -0.30 -4.07
C ALA A 11 -5.69 1.17 -3.67
N ASP A 12 -4.83 2.03 -4.22
CA ASP A 12 -4.77 3.47 -3.93
C ASP A 12 -5.83 4.31 -4.65
N ARG A 13 -5.85 5.61 -4.30
CA ARG A 13 -6.69 6.68 -4.88
C ARG A 13 -6.68 6.81 -6.40
N GLY A 14 -5.76 6.16 -7.10
CA GLY A 14 -5.75 6.08 -8.56
C GLY A 14 -6.77 5.09 -9.13
N TYR A 15 -7.16 4.08 -8.35
CA TYR A 15 -7.96 2.94 -8.83
C TYR A 15 -9.44 3.03 -8.44
N GLY A 16 -9.82 3.97 -7.57
CA GLY A 16 -11.18 4.20 -7.09
C GLY A 16 -12.16 4.82 -8.10
N SER A 17 -12.10 4.48 -9.38
CA SER A 17 -13.07 4.98 -10.37
C SER A 17 -14.35 4.14 -10.35
N VAL A 18 -15.50 4.75 -10.66
CA VAL A 18 -16.80 4.05 -10.78
C VAL A 18 -16.71 2.89 -11.78
N LYS A 19 -16.02 3.10 -12.90
CA LYS A 19 -15.80 2.06 -13.92
C LYS A 19 -15.01 0.88 -13.35
N ASN A 20 -13.95 1.14 -12.58
CA ASN A 20 -13.15 0.07 -11.97
C ASN A 20 -13.95 -0.70 -10.93
N ILE A 21 -14.72 0.00 -10.09
CA ILE A 21 -15.60 -0.65 -9.11
C ILE A 21 -16.60 -1.57 -9.81
N HIS A 22 -17.19 -1.14 -10.93
CA HIS A 22 -18.06 -2.02 -11.72
C HIS A 22 -17.34 -3.27 -12.23
N HIS A 23 -16.12 -3.13 -12.76
CA HIS A 23 -15.32 -4.27 -13.20
C HIS A 23 -15.02 -5.24 -12.06
N LEU A 24 -14.67 -4.74 -10.87
CA LEU A 24 -14.39 -5.59 -9.71
C LEU A 24 -15.61 -6.41 -9.28
N TYR A 25 -16.80 -5.80 -9.27
CA TYR A 25 -18.05 -6.53 -9.00
C TYR A 25 -18.39 -7.55 -10.10
N GLN A 26 -18.17 -7.21 -11.36
CA GLN A 26 -18.43 -8.12 -12.49
C GLN A 26 -17.49 -9.32 -12.50
N ASP A 27 -16.22 -9.10 -12.15
CA ASP A 27 -15.19 -10.14 -12.12
C ASP A 27 -15.21 -10.97 -10.81
N ASN A 28 -16.19 -10.73 -9.92
CA ASN A 28 -16.27 -11.34 -8.59
C ASN A 28 -14.96 -11.21 -7.79
N GLN A 29 -14.31 -10.05 -7.89
CA GLN A 29 -13.07 -9.74 -7.21
C GLN A 29 -13.33 -8.88 -5.98
N SER A 30 -13.00 -9.40 -4.80
CA SER A 30 -13.10 -8.64 -3.55
C SER A 30 -12.09 -7.50 -3.52
N PHE A 31 -12.43 -6.37 -2.91
CA PHE A 31 -11.62 -5.16 -2.95
C PHE A 31 -11.65 -4.31 -1.68
N LEU A 32 -10.59 -3.51 -1.54
CA LEU A 32 -10.45 -2.41 -0.59
C LEU A 32 -9.76 -1.25 -1.31
N LEU A 33 -10.50 -0.17 -1.56
CA LEU A 33 -10.04 0.97 -2.35
C LEU A 33 -9.99 2.23 -1.49
N ASN A 34 -8.87 2.95 -1.55
CA ASN A 34 -8.80 4.31 -1.02
C ASN A 34 -9.43 5.28 -2.02
N MET A 35 -10.52 5.95 -1.63
CA MET A 35 -11.27 6.83 -2.52
C MET A 35 -10.79 8.28 -2.43
N ARG A 36 -10.96 9.01 -3.53
CA ARG A 36 -10.73 10.46 -3.53
C ARG A 36 -11.93 11.15 -2.89
N THR A 37 -11.68 11.97 -1.88
CA THR A 37 -12.70 12.81 -1.22
C THR A 37 -13.36 13.82 -2.17
N SER A 38 -12.75 14.09 -3.33
CA SER A 38 -13.29 14.98 -4.35
C SER A 38 -14.48 14.37 -5.12
N PHE A 39 -14.68 13.05 -5.10
CA PHE A 39 -15.81 12.43 -5.79
C PHE A 39 -17.13 12.80 -5.11
N SER A 40 -18.16 13.06 -5.91
CA SER A 40 -19.48 13.48 -5.44
C SER A 40 -20.08 12.49 -4.43
N ILE A 41 -19.92 11.19 -4.68
CA ILE A 41 -20.37 10.17 -3.73
C ILE A 41 -19.67 10.28 -2.37
N CYS A 42 -18.35 10.45 -2.36
CA CYS A 42 -17.60 10.61 -1.12
C CYS A 42 -17.99 11.90 -0.41
N LYS A 43 -18.13 13.02 -1.14
CA LYS A 43 -18.60 14.29 -0.55
C LYS A 43 -19.96 14.14 0.13
N ASN A 44 -20.92 13.53 -0.55
CA ASN A 44 -22.27 13.34 0.00
C ASN A 44 -22.26 12.46 1.26
N LEU A 45 -21.47 11.38 1.26
CA LEU A 45 -21.32 10.51 2.43
C LEU A 45 -20.59 11.19 3.58
N ILE A 46 -19.59 12.03 3.29
CA ILE A 46 -18.91 12.82 4.32
C ILE A 46 -19.86 13.84 4.93
N VAL A 47 -20.61 14.60 4.12
CA VAL A 47 -21.60 15.58 4.62
C VAL A 47 -22.64 14.88 5.49
N LYS A 48 -23.17 13.75 5.04
CA LYS A 48 -24.18 12.97 5.78
C LYS A 48 -23.67 12.52 7.15
N ASN A 49 -22.44 12.04 7.22
CA ASN A 49 -21.86 11.47 8.45
C ASN A 49 -20.99 12.47 9.23
N LEU A 50 -20.93 13.75 8.84
CA LEU A 50 -20.01 14.72 9.43
C LEU A 50 -20.28 14.93 10.93
N ASN A 51 -21.56 15.04 11.32
CA ASN A 51 -21.92 15.22 12.73
C ASN A 51 -21.50 14.02 13.57
N ALA A 52 -21.66 12.80 13.05
CA ALA A 52 -21.19 11.60 13.72
C ALA A 52 -19.67 11.55 13.79
N LEU A 53 -18.95 11.95 12.74
CA LEU A 53 -17.48 12.00 12.74
C LEU A 53 -16.90 13.02 13.73
N LEU A 54 -17.64 14.10 13.99
CA LEU A 54 -17.26 15.13 14.97
C LEU A 54 -17.68 14.78 16.40
N ASP A 55 -18.48 13.74 16.59
CA ASP A 55 -18.83 13.24 17.92
C ASP A 55 -17.63 12.51 18.54
N ASP A 56 -17.24 12.93 19.75
CA ASP A 56 -16.16 12.33 20.52
C ASP A 56 -16.40 10.84 20.82
N CYS A 57 -17.67 10.40 20.86
CA CYS A 57 -18.02 8.99 21.07
C CYS A 57 -17.56 8.08 19.93
N ASN A 58 -17.35 8.61 18.73
CA ASN A 58 -16.88 7.86 17.57
C ASN A 58 -15.35 7.87 17.43
N TYR A 59 -14.64 8.38 18.44
CA TYR A 59 -13.18 8.37 18.47
C TYR A 59 -12.65 6.96 18.77
N SER A 60 -11.88 6.40 17.84
CA SER A 60 -11.22 5.12 18.01
C SER A 60 -9.79 5.31 18.51
N LEU A 61 -9.51 4.81 19.72
CA LEU A 61 -8.18 4.89 20.33
C LEU A 61 -7.12 4.11 19.52
N SER A 62 -7.49 2.93 18.98
CA SER A 62 -6.57 2.06 18.23
C SER A 62 -6.08 2.71 16.93
N LEU A 63 -6.91 3.54 16.31
CA LEU A 63 -6.59 4.28 15.09
C LEU A 63 -6.17 5.72 15.36
N SER A 64 -6.40 6.21 16.58
CA SER A 64 -6.25 7.61 17.00
C SER A 64 -7.03 8.59 16.11
N GLN A 65 -8.20 8.17 15.62
CA GLN A 65 -9.03 8.88 14.64
C GLN A 65 -10.51 8.64 14.93
N SER A 66 -11.38 9.59 14.57
CA SER A 66 -12.83 9.36 14.59
C SER A 66 -13.26 8.59 13.36
N VAL A 67 -14.13 7.59 13.54
CA VAL A 67 -14.44 6.61 12.50
C VAL A 67 -15.94 6.37 12.41
N VAL A 68 -16.46 6.36 11.18
CA VAL A 68 -17.83 5.98 10.88
C VAL A 68 -17.84 5.03 9.69
N THR A 69 -18.64 3.96 9.79
CA THR A 69 -18.84 3.01 8.69
C THR A 69 -20.30 3.03 8.25
N GLU A 70 -20.52 3.21 6.95
CA GLU A 70 -21.85 3.16 6.34
C GLU A 70 -21.93 2.00 5.34
N LYS A 71 -22.97 1.15 5.49
CA LYS A 71 -23.27 0.10 4.53
C LYS A 71 -24.21 0.63 3.45
N LEU A 72 -23.82 0.48 2.19
CA LEU A 72 -24.56 0.91 1.00
C LEU A 72 -24.80 -0.28 0.07
N LYS A 73 -25.90 -0.21 -0.69
CA LYS A 73 -26.12 -1.12 -1.83
C LYS A 73 -25.65 -0.44 -3.11
N TRP A 74 -24.58 -0.96 -3.68
CA TRP A 74 -23.96 -0.44 -4.89
C TRP A 74 -24.60 -1.04 -6.14
N SER A 75 -25.11 -0.19 -7.04
CA SER A 75 -25.72 -0.62 -8.29
C SER A 75 -24.73 -0.59 -9.44
N TYR A 76 -24.54 -1.71 -10.14
CA TYR A 76 -23.58 -1.83 -11.25
C TYR A 76 -24.21 -2.54 -12.48
N PRO A 77 -23.75 -2.24 -13.71
CA PRO A 77 -24.29 -2.85 -14.92
C PRO A 77 -23.87 -4.32 -15.06
N LEU A 78 -24.69 -5.14 -15.73
CA LEU A 78 -24.36 -6.55 -15.99
C LEU A 78 -23.17 -6.71 -16.96
N ASN A 79 -23.00 -5.80 -17.93
CA ASN A 79 -21.95 -5.86 -18.94
C ASN A 79 -21.24 -4.50 -19.05
N CYS A 80 -19.90 -4.49 -19.11
CA CYS A 80 -19.07 -3.29 -19.11
C CYS A 80 -19.11 -2.49 -20.42
N ASN A 81 -19.39 -3.14 -21.55
CA ASN A 81 -19.38 -2.53 -22.88
C ASN A 81 -20.73 -1.95 -23.31
N THR A 82 -21.81 -2.29 -22.61
CA THR A 82 -23.14 -1.77 -22.90
C THR A 82 -23.62 -0.95 -21.72
N ASN A 83 -23.60 0.37 -21.87
CA ASN A 83 -24.25 1.31 -20.95
C ASN A 83 -25.78 1.24 -21.14
N THR A 84 -26.35 0.04 -21.07
CA THR A 84 -27.78 -0.19 -21.26
C THR A 84 -28.50 -0.06 -19.93
N LYS A 85 -29.60 0.70 -19.93
CA LYS A 85 -30.47 0.95 -18.77
C LYS A 85 -31.19 -0.31 -18.22
N ARG A 86 -30.97 -1.50 -18.78
CA ARG A 86 -31.94 -2.61 -18.69
C ARG A 86 -31.62 -3.71 -17.67
N ALA A 87 -30.36 -3.92 -17.26
CA ALA A 87 -30.02 -4.91 -16.24
C ALA A 87 -28.91 -4.40 -15.32
N ARG A 88 -29.27 -4.13 -14.05
CA ARG A 88 -28.34 -3.71 -12.99
C ARG A 88 -28.38 -4.73 -11.86
N LEU A 89 -27.20 -5.11 -11.39
CA LEU A 89 -27.01 -5.92 -10.20
C LEU A 89 -26.72 -5.02 -9.00
N MET A 90 -26.91 -5.57 -7.80
CA MET A 90 -26.64 -4.88 -6.54
C MET A 90 -25.58 -5.66 -5.76
N GLY A 91 -24.55 -4.95 -5.31
CA GLY A 91 -23.51 -5.47 -4.42
C GLY A 91 -23.53 -4.73 -3.09
N ASP A 92 -23.15 -5.40 -2.01
CA ASP A 92 -22.93 -4.75 -0.73
C ASP A 92 -21.61 -3.98 -0.76
N MET A 93 -21.63 -2.76 -0.25
CA MET A 93 -20.46 -1.89 -0.17
C MET A 93 -20.38 -1.25 1.21
N TYR A 94 -19.25 -1.43 1.89
CA TYR A 94 -18.93 -0.77 3.15
C TYR A 94 -18.04 0.44 2.86
N VAL A 95 -18.47 1.60 3.36
CA VAL A 95 -17.71 2.85 3.25
C VAL A 95 -17.26 3.24 4.64
N HIS A 96 -15.95 3.18 4.86
CA HIS A 96 -15.31 3.60 6.10
C HIS A 96 -14.76 5.01 5.93
N ILE A 97 -15.20 5.93 6.78
CA ILE A 97 -14.76 7.32 6.80
C ILE A 97 -13.95 7.53 8.07
N TYR A 98 -12.71 7.98 7.90
CA TYR A 98 -11.78 8.27 8.98
C TYR A 98 -11.53 9.77 9.01
N LEU A 99 -11.66 10.36 10.19
CA LEU A 99 -11.34 11.75 10.45
C LEU A 99 -10.15 11.85 11.40
N ASN A 100 -9.07 12.44 10.91
CA ASN A 100 -7.93 12.83 11.70
C ASN A 100 -8.07 14.31 12.14
N HIS A 101 -8.26 14.50 13.44
CA HIS A 101 -8.48 15.82 14.05
C HIS A 101 -7.25 16.72 13.94
N GLU A 102 -6.04 16.19 14.12
CA GLU A 102 -4.80 16.98 14.00
C GLU A 102 -4.62 17.56 12.61
N LEU A 103 -4.81 16.73 11.57
CA LEU A 103 -4.72 17.16 10.18
C LEU A 103 -5.83 18.16 9.81
N ARG A 104 -7.03 17.99 10.38
CA ARG A 104 -8.14 18.94 10.19
C ARG A 104 -7.82 20.28 10.84
N ASN A 105 -7.38 20.28 12.10
CA ASN A 105 -7.05 21.49 12.86
C ASN A 105 -5.88 22.24 12.22
N SER A 106 -4.82 21.53 11.82
CA SER A 106 -3.68 22.12 11.11
C SER A 106 -4.09 22.78 9.78
N ALA A 107 -5.02 22.17 9.03
CA ALA A 107 -5.56 22.78 7.81
C ALA A 107 -6.39 24.04 8.12
N GLU A 108 -7.14 24.05 9.23
CA GLU A 108 -7.88 25.24 9.66
C GLU A 108 -6.95 26.38 10.08
N ASP A 109 -5.89 26.08 10.85
CA ASP A 109 -4.89 27.06 11.26
C ASP A 109 -4.14 27.64 10.05
N THR A 110 -3.86 26.80 9.05
CA THR A 110 -3.27 27.25 7.78
C THR A 110 -4.21 28.21 7.05
N LEU A 111 -5.51 27.90 6.97
CA LEU A 111 -6.51 28.78 6.37
C LEU A 111 -6.63 30.10 7.15
N ARG A 112 -6.67 30.03 8.48
CA ARG A 112 -6.79 31.20 9.36
C ARG A 112 -5.59 32.12 9.22
N SER A 113 -4.38 31.58 9.28
CA SER A 113 -3.13 32.34 9.14
C SER A 113 -2.98 32.93 7.74
N THR A 114 -3.40 32.22 6.69
CA THR A 114 -3.39 32.75 5.31
C THR A 114 -4.36 33.91 5.16
N LEU A 115 -5.59 33.78 5.67
CA LEU A 115 -6.58 34.87 5.63
C LEU A 115 -6.10 36.09 6.41
N ALA A 116 -5.56 35.92 7.62
CA ALA A 116 -5.03 37.02 8.41
C ALA A 116 -3.93 37.80 7.66
N LYS A 117 -2.95 37.08 7.09
CA LYS A 117 -1.89 37.68 6.27
C LYS A 117 -2.43 38.46 5.07
N LEU A 118 -3.41 37.91 4.36
CA LEU A 118 -3.99 38.57 3.18
C LEU A 118 -4.82 39.80 3.56
N LEU A 119 -5.54 39.76 4.69
CA LEU A 119 -6.28 40.91 5.20
C LEU A 119 -5.35 42.04 5.67
N ASP A 120 -4.25 41.72 6.34
CA ASP A 120 -3.25 42.71 6.77
C ASP A 120 -2.52 43.32 5.57
N LYS A 121 -2.19 42.51 4.55
CA LYS A 121 -1.66 43.01 3.28
C LYS A 121 -2.64 43.96 2.59
N LYS A 122 -3.94 43.60 2.52
CA LYS A 122 -4.97 44.45 1.92
C LYS A 122 -5.09 45.81 2.63
N LYS A 123 -4.93 45.85 3.95
CA LYS A 123 -4.94 47.09 4.74
C LYS A 123 -3.70 47.96 4.53
N THR A 124 -2.53 47.33 4.32
CA THR A 124 -1.24 48.02 4.28
C THR A 124 -0.87 48.48 2.87
N ASP A 125 -1.09 47.63 1.85
CA ASP A 125 -0.78 47.92 0.45
C ASP A 125 -1.67 47.12 -0.52
N GLU A 126 -2.78 47.70 -0.93
CA GLU A 126 -3.79 47.07 -1.78
C GLU A 126 -3.29 46.74 -3.21
N LYS A 127 -2.22 47.40 -3.66
CA LYS A 127 -1.63 47.21 -5.00
C LYS A 127 -0.61 46.07 -5.06
N SER A 128 -0.14 45.59 -3.92
CA SER A 128 0.82 44.48 -3.79
C SER A 128 0.18 43.09 -3.96
N LEU A 129 -1.14 42.98 -3.96
CA LEU A 129 -1.83 41.68 -4.02
C LEU A 129 -1.75 41.06 -5.41
N THR A 130 -1.26 39.82 -5.46
CA THR A 130 -1.25 39.00 -6.68
C THR A 130 -2.69 38.62 -7.06
N GLN A 131 -2.96 38.37 -8.35
CA GLN A 131 -4.30 37.96 -8.80
C GLN A 131 -4.82 36.73 -8.03
N GLU A 132 -3.97 35.74 -7.79
CA GLU A 132 -4.33 34.54 -7.01
C GLU A 132 -4.73 34.85 -5.55
N GLU A 133 -4.09 35.85 -4.93
CA GLU A 133 -4.41 36.29 -3.57
C GLU A 133 -5.74 37.05 -3.51
N LYS A 134 -6.08 37.79 -4.57
CA LYS A 134 -7.37 38.46 -4.73
C LYS A 134 -8.50 37.46 -4.93
N ASP A 135 -8.31 36.49 -5.82
CA ASP A 135 -9.29 35.42 -6.08
C ASP A 135 -9.53 34.57 -4.82
N PHE A 136 -8.49 34.34 -4.00
CA PHE A 136 -8.62 33.68 -2.72
C PHE A 136 -9.45 34.49 -1.72
N LEU A 137 -9.18 35.79 -1.59
CA LEU A 137 -9.97 36.67 -0.73
C LEU A 137 -11.43 36.74 -1.17
N GLU A 138 -11.70 36.91 -2.46
CA GLU A 138 -13.07 36.94 -3.00
C GLU A 138 -13.81 35.63 -2.73
N LYS A 139 -13.13 34.49 -2.81
CA LYS A 139 -13.73 33.18 -2.56
C LYS A 139 -14.07 32.94 -1.09
N TYR A 140 -13.21 33.37 -0.16
CA TYR A 140 -13.34 33.03 1.26
C TYR A 140 -13.87 34.17 2.14
N THR A 141 -13.94 35.39 1.62
CA THR A 141 -14.44 36.55 2.36
C THR A 141 -15.68 37.11 1.69
N SER A 142 -16.57 37.66 2.50
CA SER A 142 -17.76 38.38 2.04
C SER A 142 -17.89 39.66 2.85
N THR A 143 -18.45 40.69 2.24
CA THR A 143 -18.58 42.01 2.85
C THR A 143 -20.03 42.21 3.27
N ASP A 144 -20.23 42.66 4.49
CA ASP A 144 -21.55 43.04 4.99
C ASP A 144 -21.94 44.43 4.47
N ASP A 145 -23.22 44.78 4.56
CA ASP A 145 -23.75 46.10 4.13
C ASP A 145 -23.07 47.27 4.89
N ASN A 146 -22.50 46.98 6.08
CA ASN A 146 -21.74 47.91 6.91
C ASN A 146 -20.21 47.92 6.64
N GLY A 147 -19.73 47.24 5.59
CA GLY A 147 -18.31 47.22 5.23
C GLY A 147 -17.43 46.29 6.09
N GLY A 148 -18.04 45.48 6.96
CA GLY A 148 -17.34 44.45 7.72
C GLY A 148 -16.99 43.23 6.85
N ILE A 149 -15.72 42.81 6.84
CA ILE A 149 -15.28 41.62 6.11
C ILE A 149 -15.44 40.39 7.01
N PHE A 150 -16.28 39.44 6.62
CA PHE A 150 -16.47 38.17 7.31
C PHE A 150 -16.02 36.99 6.45
N VAL A 151 -15.63 35.89 7.10
CA VAL A 151 -15.31 34.65 6.39
C VAL A 151 -16.59 33.97 5.96
N SER A 152 -16.71 33.65 4.68
CA SER A 152 -17.84 32.92 4.13
C SER A 152 -17.91 31.53 4.75
N SER A 153 -18.99 31.26 5.51
CA SER A 153 -19.19 29.99 6.21
C SER A 153 -19.33 28.82 5.24
N THR A 154 -19.94 29.04 4.08
CA THR A 154 -20.10 28.04 3.03
C THR A 154 -18.76 27.71 2.37
N ALA A 155 -17.97 28.72 2.01
CA ALA A 155 -16.64 28.51 1.40
C ALA A 155 -15.68 27.82 2.38
N LYS A 156 -15.70 28.22 3.66
CA LYS A 156 -14.93 27.55 4.72
C LYS A 156 -15.38 26.09 4.88
N PHE A 157 -16.68 25.83 4.90
CA PHE A 157 -17.23 24.48 5.01
C PHE A 157 -16.79 23.57 3.86
N GLU A 158 -16.92 24.04 2.61
CA GLU A 158 -16.49 23.27 1.43
C GLU A 158 -14.99 22.99 1.44
N TYR A 159 -14.17 23.98 1.84
CA TYR A 159 -12.73 23.79 1.98
C TYR A 159 -12.41 22.73 3.02
N MET A 160 -13.08 22.77 4.19
CA MET A 160 -12.82 21.87 5.31
C MET A 160 -13.42 20.48 5.12
N LEU A 161 -14.42 20.30 4.24
CA LEU A 161 -15.14 19.04 4.06
C LEU A 161 -14.21 17.86 3.78
N GLY A 162 -13.20 18.05 2.93
CA GLY A 162 -12.23 17.01 2.58
C GLY A 162 -10.96 16.98 3.43
N LYS A 163 -10.79 17.90 4.38
CA LYS A 163 -9.54 18.07 5.15
C LYS A 163 -9.53 17.17 6.38
N GLY A 164 -8.42 16.45 6.55
CA GLY A 164 -8.29 15.43 7.59
C GLY A 164 -9.13 14.18 7.34
N VAL A 165 -9.83 14.07 6.21
CA VAL A 165 -10.74 12.95 5.92
C VAL A 165 -10.09 11.94 4.95
N ARG A 166 -10.20 10.65 5.30
CA ARG A 166 -9.89 9.52 4.43
C ARG A 166 -11.13 8.65 4.27
N VAL A 167 -11.35 8.14 3.06
CA VAL A 167 -12.47 7.25 2.76
C VAL A 167 -11.92 5.95 2.17
N LEU A 168 -12.17 4.83 2.84
CA LEU A 168 -11.90 3.49 2.31
C LEU A 168 -13.22 2.82 1.96
N VAL A 169 -13.23 2.08 0.86
CA VAL A 169 -14.42 1.37 0.38
C VAL A 169 -14.08 -0.10 0.16
N SER A 170 -14.88 -0.99 0.74
CA SER A 170 -14.74 -2.44 0.57
C SER A 170 -16.08 -3.08 0.22
N ASP A 171 -16.06 -4.25 -0.41
CA ASP A 171 -17.25 -5.09 -0.63
C ASP A 171 -17.48 -6.09 0.52
N ILE A 172 -16.43 -6.50 1.23
CA ILE A 172 -16.49 -7.54 2.26
C ILE A 172 -16.14 -7.01 3.66
N ILE A 173 -15.09 -6.19 3.78
CA ILE A 173 -14.59 -5.77 5.09
C ILE A 173 -15.59 -4.78 5.69
N SER A 174 -16.19 -5.15 6.82
CA SER A 174 -17.20 -4.34 7.52
C SER A 174 -16.63 -3.62 8.73
N ASP A 175 -15.55 -4.13 9.32
CA ASP A 175 -14.84 -3.48 10.43
C ASP A 175 -13.85 -2.42 9.92
N PRO A 176 -13.97 -1.15 10.33
CA PRO A 176 -13.02 -0.13 9.92
C PRO A 176 -11.60 -0.34 10.46
N VAL A 177 -11.41 -0.98 11.61
CA VAL A 177 -10.06 -1.22 12.15
C VAL A 177 -9.32 -2.21 11.26
N GLU A 178 -9.97 -3.31 10.88
CA GLU A 178 -9.46 -4.27 9.90
C GLU A 178 -9.18 -3.60 8.53
N ALA A 179 -10.09 -2.76 8.04
CA ALA A 179 -9.92 -2.07 6.75
C ALA A 179 -8.69 -1.14 6.74
N ASP A 180 -8.48 -0.32 7.80
CA ASP A 180 -7.29 0.52 7.87
C ASP A 180 -6.01 -0.30 8.01
N ARG A 181 -6.04 -1.37 8.81
CA ARG A 181 -4.91 -2.30 8.95
C ARG A 181 -4.51 -2.93 7.61
N ALA A 182 -5.46 -3.50 6.88
CA ALA A 182 -5.21 -4.11 5.57
C ALA A 182 -4.62 -3.10 4.57
N TYR A 183 -5.10 -1.84 4.62
CA TYR A 183 -4.54 -0.78 3.78
C TYR A 183 -3.11 -0.37 4.20
N ARG A 184 -2.80 -0.30 5.50
CA ARG A 184 -1.44 -0.03 6.00
C ARG A 184 -0.46 -1.13 5.64
N GLU A 185 -0.84 -2.40 5.83
CA GLU A 185 -0.01 -3.56 5.47
C GLU A 185 0.35 -3.55 3.97
N ARG A 186 -0.60 -3.19 3.10
CA ARG A 186 -0.33 -2.99 1.68
C ARG A 186 0.71 -1.90 1.41
N ASN A 187 0.70 -0.79 2.16
CA ASN A 187 1.69 0.27 1.99
C ASN A 187 3.09 -0.17 2.44
N GLU A 188 3.20 -0.98 3.51
CA GLU A 188 4.47 -1.59 3.91
C GLU A 188 5.01 -2.53 2.83
N ILE A 189 4.13 -3.31 2.21
CA ILE A 189 4.47 -4.15 1.06
C ILE A 189 4.96 -3.28 -0.12
N GLU A 190 4.30 -2.16 -0.45
CA GLU A 190 4.76 -1.25 -1.50
C GLU A 190 6.14 -0.65 -1.19
N LEU A 191 6.36 -0.23 0.05
CA LEU A 191 7.67 0.28 0.49
C LEU A 191 8.74 -0.83 0.37
N GLY A 192 8.37 -2.06 0.73
CA GLY A 192 9.17 -3.26 0.51
C GLY A 192 9.55 -3.42 -0.96
N PHE A 193 8.56 -3.42 -1.87
CA PHE A 193 8.76 -3.51 -3.31
C PHE A 193 9.58 -2.36 -3.89
N ARG A 194 9.44 -1.15 -3.34
CA ARG A 194 10.25 0.01 -3.76
C ARG A 194 11.72 -0.21 -3.42
N LYS A 195 12.02 -0.54 -2.15
CA LYS A 195 13.38 -0.88 -1.71
C LYS A 195 13.94 -2.04 -2.53
N LEU A 196 13.12 -3.02 -2.88
CA LEU A 196 13.47 -4.15 -3.72
C LEU A 196 13.86 -3.74 -5.15
N LYS A 197 13.08 -2.85 -5.78
CA LYS A 197 13.42 -2.31 -7.10
C LYS A 197 14.75 -1.57 -7.09
N ASP A 198 15.07 -0.91 -5.99
CA ASP A 198 16.36 -0.25 -5.80
C ASP A 198 17.48 -1.30 -5.64
N PHE A 199 17.25 -2.39 -4.90
CA PHE A 199 18.23 -3.48 -4.73
C PHE A 199 18.54 -4.24 -6.02
N THR A 200 17.54 -4.55 -6.83
CA THR A 200 17.73 -5.35 -8.05
C THR A 200 18.00 -4.49 -9.30
N GLY A 201 18.04 -3.16 -9.16
CA GLY A 201 18.11 -2.25 -10.30
C GLY A 201 16.87 -2.28 -11.20
N ALA A 202 15.72 -2.80 -10.72
CA ALA A 202 14.48 -2.92 -11.49
C ALA A 202 13.70 -1.61 -11.66
N ARG A 203 14.28 -0.46 -11.28
CA ARG A 203 13.63 0.84 -11.49
C ARG A 203 13.34 1.10 -12.98
N ARG A 204 14.20 0.59 -13.87
CA ARG A 204 13.95 0.48 -15.32
C ARG A 204 14.45 -0.87 -15.79
N LEU A 205 13.59 -1.63 -16.45
CA LEU A 205 13.96 -3.00 -16.85
C LEU A 205 14.88 -3.03 -18.09
N HIS A 206 14.91 -1.96 -18.91
CA HIS A 206 15.73 -1.84 -20.14
C HIS A 206 15.54 -3.02 -21.10
N ILE A 207 14.29 -3.29 -21.50
CA ILE A 207 13.92 -4.41 -22.36
C ILE A 207 13.08 -3.92 -23.54
N SER A 208 13.32 -4.48 -24.72
CA SER A 208 12.56 -4.23 -25.95
C SER A 208 11.57 -5.33 -26.35
N SER A 209 11.65 -6.54 -25.75
CA SER A 209 10.78 -7.69 -26.07
C SER A 209 9.88 -8.13 -24.90
N SER A 210 8.63 -8.48 -25.18
CA SER A 210 7.66 -8.93 -24.17
C SER A 210 8.08 -10.24 -23.48
N LYS A 211 8.68 -11.19 -24.21
CA LYS A 211 9.13 -12.47 -23.65
C LYS A 211 10.24 -12.27 -22.61
N THR A 212 11.22 -11.42 -22.92
CA THR A 212 12.31 -11.05 -22.00
C THR A 212 11.78 -10.27 -20.80
N LEU A 213 10.75 -9.44 -21.00
CA LEU A 213 10.08 -8.72 -19.92
C LEU A 213 9.47 -9.68 -18.91
N THR A 214 8.68 -10.65 -19.37
CA THR A 214 8.08 -11.67 -18.50
C THR A 214 9.14 -12.45 -17.73
N GLY A 215 10.20 -12.92 -18.41
CA GLY A 215 11.29 -13.64 -17.76
C GLY A 215 12.02 -12.81 -16.70
N LYS A 216 12.33 -11.54 -17.01
CA LYS A 216 13.00 -10.64 -16.04
C LYS A 216 12.09 -10.34 -14.85
N ILE A 217 10.80 -10.09 -15.06
CA ILE A 217 9.83 -9.88 -13.97
C ILE A 217 9.74 -11.13 -13.09
N PHE A 218 9.72 -12.33 -13.67
CA PHE A 218 9.68 -13.58 -12.92
C PHE A 218 10.89 -13.75 -12.00
N VAL A 219 12.12 -13.56 -12.51
CA VAL A 219 13.34 -13.62 -11.68
C VAL A 219 13.32 -12.57 -10.57
N HIS A 220 12.82 -11.37 -10.87
CA HIS A 220 12.66 -10.31 -9.86
C HIS A 220 11.66 -10.68 -8.77
N PHE A 221 10.57 -11.34 -9.13
CA PHE A 221 9.58 -11.83 -8.18
C PHE A 221 10.17 -12.89 -7.24
N LEU A 222 10.99 -13.82 -7.76
CA LEU A 222 11.70 -14.80 -6.94
C LEU A 222 12.71 -14.13 -6.00
N ALA A 223 13.57 -13.25 -6.51
CA ALA A 223 14.53 -12.50 -5.70
C ALA A 223 13.83 -11.68 -4.59
N CYS A 224 12.69 -11.09 -4.92
CA CYS A 224 11.84 -10.38 -3.96
C CYS A 224 11.29 -11.29 -2.86
N SER A 225 10.78 -12.46 -3.23
CA SER A 225 10.22 -13.42 -2.29
C SER A 225 11.28 -13.89 -1.30
N ILE A 226 12.49 -14.19 -1.80
CA ILE A 226 13.65 -14.58 -0.97
C ILE A 226 14.07 -13.46 -0.02
N LEU A 227 14.15 -12.21 -0.51
CA LEU A 227 14.48 -11.08 0.38
C LEU A 227 13.42 -10.87 1.46
N CYS A 228 12.14 -11.06 1.12
CA CYS A 228 11.04 -10.95 2.08
C CYS A 228 11.18 -12.01 3.19
N MET A 229 11.45 -13.27 2.82
CA MET A 229 11.71 -14.35 3.78
C MET A 229 12.90 -14.05 4.69
N LEU A 230 14.01 -13.54 4.13
CA LEU A 230 15.18 -13.14 4.91
C LEU A 230 14.85 -12.02 5.90
N ARG A 231 14.07 -11.01 5.48
CA ARG A 231 13.63 -9.91 6.36
C ARG A 231 12.74 -10.39 7.48
N CYS A 232 11.77 -11.27 7.21
CA CYS A 232 10.95 -11.87 8.25
C CYS A 232 11.80 -12.60 9.31
N LYS A 233 12.84 -13.31 8.88
CA LYS A 233 13.81 -13.94 9.82
C LYS A 233 14.62 -12.92 10.61
N ILE A 234 15.08 -11.82 9.98
CA ILE A 234 15.79 -10.72 10.64
C ILE A 234 14.92 -10.05 11.69
N ASP A 235 13.67 -9.73 11.36
CA ASP A 235 12.75 -9.04 12.25
C ASP A 235 12.36 -9.96 13.42
N LYS A 236 12.08 -11.24 13.16
CA LYS A 236 11.87 -12.25 14.21
C LYS A 236 13.07 -12.35 15.16
N ALA A 237 14.29 -12.39 14.64
CA ALA A 237 15.50 -12.43 15.46
C ALA A 237 15.66 -11.18 16.34
N LYS A 238 15.29 -9.99 15.83
CA LYS A 238 15.29 -8.74 16.61
C LYS A 238 14.22 -8.74 17.70
N ASP A 239 13.02 -9.22 17.39
CA ASP A 239 11.92 -9.33 18.35
C ASP A 239 12.28 -10.29 19.50
N GLU A 240 13.05 -11.34 19.20
CA GLU A 240 13.64 -12.27 20.18
C GLU A 240 14.86 -11.69 20.93
N GLY A 241 15.27 -10.45 20.62
CA GLY A 241 16.41 -9.78 21.26
C GLY A 241 17.78 -10.31 20.84
N LYS A 242 17.88 -11.07 19.74
CA LYS A 242 19.16 -11.59 19.24
C LYS A 242 19.98 -10.48 18.59
N SER A 243 21.25 -10.39 18.97
CA SER A 243 22.20 -9.47 18.35
C SER A 243 22.61 -9.97 16.96
N LEU A 244 22.19 -9.27 15.92
CA LEU A 244 22.59 -9.58 14.54
C LEU A 244 23.92 -8.89 14.20
N PRO A 245 24.87 -9.61 13.58
CA PRO A 245 26.03 -8.97 12.99
C PRO A 245 25.59 -8.17 11.77
N TYR A 246 26.19 -6.99 11.58
CA TYR A 246 25.90 -6.00 10.52
C TYR A 246 24.65 -5.11 10.73
N ASP A 247 24.78 -3.81 10.39
CA ASP A 247 23.74 -2.80 10.65
C ASP A 247 22.66 -2.71 9.55
N SER A 248 22.82 -3.44 8.44
CA SER A 248 21.88 -3.38 7.31
C SER A 248 21.77 -4.69 6.54
N THR A 249 20.58 -4.95 6.00
CA THR A 249 20.31 -6.13 5.15
C THR A 249 21.23 -6.18 3.92
N VAL A 250 21.68 -5.03 3.43
CA VAL A 250 22.60 -4.93 2.27
C VAL A 250 23.97 -5.48 2.62
N LYS A 251 24.51 -5.07 3.78
CA LYS A 251 25.79 -5.57 4.28
C LYS A 251 25.70 -7.06 4.59
N MET A 252 24.59 -7.51 5.16
CA MET A 252 24.32 -8.94 5.39
C MET A 252 24.36 -9.75 4.10
N LEU A 253 23.61 -9.33 3.07
CA LEU A 253 23.61 -10.00 1.76
C LEU A 253 24.98 -9.99 1.08
N SER A 254 25.68 -8.85 1.13
CA SER A 254 27.04 -8.74 0.57
C SER A 254 28.06 -9.60 1.33
N ALA A 255 27.85 -9.89 2.61
CA ALA A 255 28.72 -10.81 3.34
C ALA A 255 28.45 -12.27 2.93
N LEU A 256 27.19 -12.61 2.64
CA LEU A 256 26.77 -13.94 2.21
C LEU A 256 27.08 -14.23 0.74
N SER A 257 27.27 -13.23 -0.12
CA SER A 257 27.55 -13.43 -1.56
C SER A 257 28.85 -14.20 -1.84
N ASN A 258 29.75 -14.26 -0.88
CA ASN A 258 31.02 -14.97 -1.00
C ASN A 258 30.93 -16.44 -0.57
N ILE A 259 29.73 -16.94 -0.21
CA ILE A 259 29.51 -18.37 0.00
C ILE A 259 29.31 -18.98 -1.40
N THR A 260 30.24 -19.83 -1.81
CA THR A 260 30.23 -20.46 -3.14
C THR A 260 30.07 -21.96 -2.99
N GLN A 261 29.31 -22.58 -3.89
CA GLN A 261 29.24 -24.04 -4.03
C GLN A 261 30.08 -24.46 -5.24
N THR A 262 30.95 -25.44 -5.05
CA THR A 262 31.67 -26.08 -6.14
C THR A 262 30.99 -27.40 -6.48
N ILE A 263 30.60 -27.57 -7.74
CA ILE A 263 29.86 -28.73 -8.25
C ILE A 263 30.80 -29.56 -9.12
N PHE A 264 30.79 -30.87 -8.91
CA PHE A 264 31.50 -31.92 -9.64
C PHE A 264 30.50 -32.97 -10.13
N PRO A 265 30.88 -33.88 -11.04
CA PRO A 265 30.00 -34.96 -11.48
C PRO A 265 29.41 -35.79 -10.33
N ASP A 266 30.22 -36.08 -9.31
CA ASP A 266 29.85 -36.96 -8.19
C ASP A 266 29.35 -36.21 -6.93
N GLY A 267 28.99 -34.92 -7.08
CA GLY A 267 28.42 -34.12 -5.98
C GLY A 267 29.02 -32.71 -5.88
N GLY A 268 28.85 -32.05 -4.74
CA GLY A 268 29.36 -30.70 -4.54
C GLY A 268 29.61 -30.36 -3.07
N TYR A 269 30.46 -29.36 -2.83
CA TYR A 269 30.71 -28.85 -1.49
C TYR A 269 30.58 -27.33 -1.45
N PHE A 270 30.19 -26.80 -0.29
CA PHE A 270 30.19 -25.37 -0.02
C PHE A 270 31.54 -24.91 0.53
N SER A 271 31.97 -23.72 0.13
CA SER A 271 33.10 -23.03 0.72
C SER A 271 32.88 -22.79 2.22
N GLU A 272 33.95 -22.87 3.02
CA GLU A 272 33.86 -22.70 4.48
C GLU A 272 33.18 -21.38 4.89
N VAL A 273 32.17 -21.48 5.76
CA VAL A 273 31.45 -20.32 6.30
C VAL A 273 32.09 -19.88 7.62
N VAL A 274 32.89 -18.81 7.56
CA VAL A 274 33.73 -18.36 8.68
C VAL A 274 33.10 -17.19 9.47
N SER A 275 33.39 -17.13 10.78
CA SER A 275 33.20 -15.98 11.68
C SER A 275 31.78 -15.39 11.68
N LYS A 276 31.66 -14.08 11.41
CA LYS A 276 30.42 -13.29 11.46
C LYS A 276 29.30 -13.82 10.56
N LYS A 277 29.64 -14.59 9.51
CA LYS A 277 28.64 -15.21 8.63
C LYS A 277 27.96 -16.40 9.31
N LYS A 278 28.73 -17.20 10.05
CA LYS A 278 28.22 -18.32 10.85
C LYS A 278 27.31 -17.80 11.96
N ASP A 279 27.73 -16.72 12.61
CA ASP A 279 26.94 -16.05 13.64
C ASP A 279 25.63 -15.49 13.06
N LEU A 280 25.69 -14.88 11.86
CA LEU A 280 24.52 -14.39 11.16
C LEU A 280 23.51 -15.51 10.86
N LEU A 281 23.96 -16.60 10.24
CA LEU A 281 23.08 -17.71 9.86
C LEU A 281 22.45 -18.38 11.08
N LYS A 282 23.24 -18.60 12.14
CA LYS A 282 22.74 -19.11 13.43
C LYS A 282 21.72 -18.17 14.08
N ALA A 283 21.99 -16.87 14.10
CA ALA A 283 21.06 -15.89 14.69
C ALA A 283 19.73 -15.83 13.92
N LEU A 284 19.76 -16.07 12.61
CA LEU A 284 18.59 -16.12 11.74
C LEU A 284 17.92 -17.50 11.68
N ASP A 285 18.39 -18.49 12.46
CA ASP A 285 17.86 -19.85 12.44
C ASP A 285 17.88 -20.45 11.02
N ILE A 286 19.02 -20.27 10.33
CA ILE A 286 19.30 -20.82 9.02
C ILE A 286 20.40 -21.87 9.19
N GLU A 287 20.11 -23.08 8.74
CA GLU A 287 21.08 -24.18 8.74
C GLU A 287 22.34 -23.78 7.98
N LEU A 288 23.49 -24.16 8.53
CA LEU A 288 24.75 -23.89 7.87
C LEU A 288 24.82 -24.76 6.61
N PRO A 289 25.25 -24.21 5.47
CA PRO A 289 25.53 -25.04 4.32
C PRO A 289 26.73 -25.94 4.67
N GLU A 290 26.44 -27.19 5.03
CA GLU A 290 27.44 -28.20 5.34
C GLU A 290 28.01 -28.78 4.04
N SER A 291 29.20 -29.36 4.14
CA SER A 291 29.82 -30.14 3.07
C SER A 291 29.14 -31.51 2.96
N GLU A 292 27.84 -31.56 2.73
CA GLU A 292 27.16 -32.84 2.49
C GLU A 292 27.39 -33.29 1.04
N MET A 293 28.42 -34.12 0.89
CA MET A 293 28.53 -35.10 -0.19
C MET A 293 27.47 -36.18 0.06
N ASN A 294 26.28 -36.06 -0.53
CA ASN A 294 25.34 -37.18 -0.74
C ASN A 294 24.24 -36.73 -1.70
N VAL A 295 24.62 -36.29 -2.89
CA VAL A 295 23.65 -36.23 -4.01
C VAL A 295 23.69 -37.61 -4.66
N VAL A 296 22.74 -38.47 -4.33
CA VAL A 296 22.53 -39.72 -5.07
C VAL A 296 21.76 -39.35 -6.32
N TYR A 297 22.39 -39.49 -7.50
CA TYR A 297 21.69 -39.32 -8.77
C TYR A 297 20.89 -40.58 -9.05
N GLU A 298 19.57 -40.44 -9.24
CA GLU A 298 18.68 -41.56 -9.59
C GLU A 298 19.14 -42.29 -10.86
N GLU A 299 19.85 -41.61 -11.75
CA GLU A 299 20.45 -42.18 -12.97
C GLU A 299 21.58 -43.18 -12.63
N ASP A 300 22.41 -42.90 -11.63
CA ASP A 300 23.52 -43.76 -11.20
C ASP A 300 23.02 -44.99 -10.43
N GLU A 301 21.98 -44.84 -9.60
CA GLU A 301 21.31 -45.99 -8.97
C GLU A 301 20.67 -46.93 -10.01
N ASN A 302 20.10 -46.37 -11.07
CA ASN A 302 19.49 -47.16 -12.13
C ASN A 302 20.53 -47.83 -13.03
N ALA A 303 21.69 -47.21 -13.23
CA ALA A 303 22.83 -47.81 -13.93
C ALA A 303 23.43 -48.98 -13.14
N GLN A 304 23.61 -48.82 -11.82
CA GLN A 304 24.10 -49.89 -10.94
C GLN A 304 23.12 -51.07 -10.86
N LYS A 305 21.81 -50.79 -10.74
CA LYS A 305 20.80 -51.86 -10.82
C LYS A 305 20.83 -52.57 -12.18
N ALA A 306 21.09 -51.86 -13.27
CA ALA A 306 21.18 -52.46 -14.60
C ALA A 306 22.43 -53.33 -14.79
N GLU A 307 23.56 -53.00 -14.16
CA GLU A 307 24.77 -53.83 -14.16
C GLU A 307 24.60 -55.10 -13.31
N ASP A 308 23.94 -55.00 -12.15
CA ASP A 308 23.67 -56.14 -11.26
C ASP A 308 22.69 -57.18 -11.87
N TYR A 309 21.91 -56.81 -12.90
CA TYR A 309 21.01 -57.72 -13.64
C TYR A 309 21.67 -58.45 -14.82
N VAL A 310 22.95 -58.17 -15.14
CA VAL A 310 23.66 -58.78 -16.27
C VAL A 310 24.48 -60.01 -15.86
N ASP A 311 24.68 -60.23 -14.55
CA ASP A 311 25.50 -61.33 -14.00
C ASP A 311 24.69 -62.50 -13.38
N ASP A 312 23.39 -62.62 -13.67
CA ASP A 312 22.54 -63.81 -13.36
C ASP A 312 22.09 -64.57 -14.63
#